data_AF-A0A0F9BYJ1-F1
#
_entry.id   AF-A0A0F9BYJ1-F1
#
_cell.length_a   1.000
_cell.length_b   1.000
_cell.length_c   1.000
_cell.angle_alpha   90.00
_cell.angle_beta   90.00
_cell.angle_gamma   90.00
#
_symmetry.space_group_name_H-M   'P 1'
#
loop_
_entity.id
_entity.type
_entity.pdbx_description
1 polymer ?
#
loop_
_entity_poly.entity_id
_entity_poly.type
_entity_poly.pdbx_seq_one_letter_code
_entity_poly.pdbx_strand_id
1 'polypeptide(L)'
;MHKPVKARNNARPRSSYYGSTPEARERQMANLAEGRRGKIAGQRPAPPQARAAQLQKMDIVGFATGVLHLSFEERPAQEVVLRALYGLPLSPEQLEIYTKLTTNKEEFEPGTEKTEAVFAVGARGGKSTLASVIALYESICRGHIWRKYLQPGETGYCILTATRETQSIQIIQRNAARLLRDSDISYYIDDEQSKELILVNGLRILSVPCNSTAARGLPIFCLIFDEIAHYRLEGVKADKAIYVALSPRQS
;
A
#
# COMPACT_ATOMS: atom_id res chain seq x y z
N MET A 1 -10.88 -58.90 23.00
CA MET A 1 -12.13 -58.14 22.78
C MET A 1 -11.93 -56.68 23.18
N HIS A 2 -11.67 -55.81 22.21
CA HIS A 2 -11.48 -54.36 22.41
C HIS A 2 -12.81 -53.65 22.11
N LYS A 3 -13.39 -52.91 23.06
CA LYS A 3 -14.58 -52.08 22.82
C LYS A 3 -14.15 -50.74 22.19
N PRO A 4 -14.86 -50.22 21.17
CA PRO A 4 -14.51 -48.93 20.58
C PRO A 4 -14.95 -47.78 21.48
N VAL A 5 -14.05 -46.80 21.66
CA VAL A 5 -14.33 -45.52 22.32
C VAL A 5 -15.09 -44.62 21.34
N LYS A 6 -16.32 -44.22 21.67
CA LYS A 6 -17.10 -43.26 20.89
C LYS A 6 -16.47 -41.86 20.99
N ALA A 7 -16.07 -41.28 19.86
CA ALA A 7 -15.68 -39.89 19.77
C ALA A 7 -16.85 -38.98 20.17
N ARG A 8 -16.66 -38.16 21.21
CA ARG A 8 -17.62 -37.12 21.61
C ARG A 8 -17.51 -35.95 20.65
N ASN A 9 -18.55 -35.70 19.86
CA ASN A 9 -18.71 -34.51 19.04
C ASN A 9 -18.92 -33.29 19.96
N ASN A 10 -17.85 -32.59 20.32
CA ASN A 10 -17.87 -31.34 21.08
C ASN A 10 -18.19 -30.12 20.19
N ALA A 11 -19.21 -30.22 19.34
CA ALA A 11 -19.70 -29.06 18.60
C ALA A 11 -20.58 -28.22 19.54
N ARG A 12 -20.08 -27.05 19.97
CA ARG A 12 -20.86 -26.11 20.78
C ARG A 12 -22.05 -25.59 19.94
N PRO A 13 -23.27 -25.56 20.50
CA PRO A 13 -24.43 -25.05 19.77
C PRO A 13 -24.23 -23.57 19.44
N ARG A 14 -24.70 -23.12 18.28
CA ARG A 14 -24.57 -21.73 17.82
C ARG A 14 -25.05 -20.69 18.86
N SER A 15 -25.97 -21.08 19.73
CA SER A 15 -26.45 -20.27 20.86
C SER A 15 -25.35 -19.85 21.85
N SER A 16 -24.22 -20.58 21.93
CA SER A 16 -23.11 -20.26 22.84
C SER A 16 -22.23 -19.10 22.39
N TYR A 17 -22.39 -18.63 21.15
CA TYR A 17 -21.62 -17.52 20.57
C TYR A 17 -22.33 -16.17 20.73
N TYR A 18 -23.54 -16.17 21.27
CA TYR A 18 -24.30 -14.96 21.53
C TYR A 18 -23.97 -14.37 22.90
N GLY A 19 -24.01 -13.04 23.00
CA GLY A 19 -23.95 -12.33 24.27
C GLY A 19 -24.89 -12.94 25.32
N SER A 20 -24.45 -12.97 26.57
CA SER A 20 -25.20 -13.57 27.68
C SER A 20 -26.43 -12.73 28.08
N THR A 21 -26.47 -11.44 27.73
CA THR A 21 -27.57 -10.52 28.03
C THR A 21 -28.36 -10.14 26.77
N PRO A 22 -29.67 -9.84 26.89
CA PRO A 22 -30.51 -9.42 25.76
C PRO A 22 -29.93 -8.23 24.99
N GLU A 23 -29.41 -7.23 25.69
CA GLU A 23 -28.79 -6.02 25.11
C GLU A 23 -27.50 -6.33 24.35
N ALA A 24 -26.68 -7.27 24.85
CA ALA A 24 -25.47 -7.71 24.16
C ALA A 24 -25.81 -8.51 22.89
N ARG A 25 -26.90 -9.29 22.92
CA ARG A 25 -27.42 -9.98 21.73
C ARG A 25 -27.96 -9.01 20.70
N GLU A 26 -28.71 -7.99 21.13
CA GLU A 26 -29.23 -6.96 20.22
C GLU A 26 -28.11 -6.16 19.59
N ARG A 27 -27.08 -5.76 20.34
CA ARG A 27 -25.89 -5.10 19.76
C ARG A 27 -25.12 -6.02 18.82
N GLN A 28 -25.00 -7.31 19.14
CA GLN A 28 -24.31 -8.27 18.27
C GLN A 28 -25.11 -8.57 17.00
N MET A 29 -26.44 -8.64 17.10
CA MET A 29 -27.35 -8.79 15.96
C MET A 29 -27.44 -7.50 15.12
N ALA A 30 -27.39 -6.33 15.76
CA ALA A 30 -27.26 -5.04 15.09
C ALA A 30 -25.93 -4.96 14.36
N ASN A 31 -24.80 -5.36 14.96
CA ASN A 31 -23.49 -5.42 14.30
C ASN A 31 -23.42 -6.49 13.18
N LEU A 32 -24.23 -7.55 13.25
CA LEU A 32 -24.36 -8.56 12.18
C LEU A 32 -25.27 -8.08 11.05
N ALA A 33 -26.30 -7.27 11.36
CA ALA A 33 -27.20 -6.64 10.39
C ALA A 33 -26.59 -5.39 9.73
N GLU A 34 -25.83 -4.61 10.50
CA GLU A 34 -24.94 -3.51 10.09
C GLU A 34 -23.56 -4.01 9.64
N GLY A 35 -23.34 -5.33 9.70
CA GLY A 35 -22.27 -6.03 9.04
C GLY A 35 -22.38 -5.76 7.56
N ARG A 36 -21.83 -4.61 7.16
CA ARG A 36 -21.67 -4.10 5.81
C ARG A 36 -21.52 -5.30 4.92
N ARG A 37 -22.44 -5.43 3.96
CA ARG A 37 -22.26 -6.27 2.77
C ARG A 37 -20.86 -6.00 2.25
N GLY A 38 -19.87 -6.77 2.73
CA GLY A 38 -18.60 -6.91 2.06
C GLY A 38 -19.02 -7.43 0.71
N LYS A 39 -18.98 -6.57 -0.31
CA LYS A 39 -19.33 -6.96 -1.66
C LYS A 39 -18.54 -8.24 -1.92
N ILE A 40 -19.26 -9.31 -2.23
CA ILE A 40 -18.68 -10.58 -2.65
C ILE A 40 -17.63 -10.23 -3.72
N ALA A 41 -16.43 -10.79 -3.60
CA ALA A 41 -15.38 -10.65 -4.60
C ALA A 41 -15.98 -11.02 -5.98
N GLY A 42 -16.39 -10.01 -6.75
CA GLY A 42 -17.23 -10.21 -7.93
C GLY A 42 -18.18 -9.05 -8.27
N GLN A 43 -18.52 -8.16 -7.33
CA GLN A 43 -19.37 -6.97 -7.59
C GLN A 43 -18.66 -5.63 -7.37
N ARG A 44 -17.35 -5.56 -7.63
CA ARG A 44 -16.65 -4.27 -7.67
C ARG A 44 -16.92 -3.60 -9.02
N PRO A 45 -17.28 -2.31 -9.06
CA PRO A 45 -17.35 -1.60 -10.33
C PRO A 45 -15.96 -1.64 -10.96
N ALA A 46 -15.81 -2.32 -12.09
CA ALA A 46 -14.55 -2.27 -12.83
C ALA A 46 -14.39 -0.84 -13.39
N PRO A 47 -13.17 -0.27 -13.38
CA PRO A 47 -12.93 0.98 -14.08
C PRO A 47 -13.29 0.80 -15.56
N PRO A 48 -13.87 1.82 -16.23
CA PRO A 48 -14.14 1.74 -17.67
C PRO A 48 -12.88 1.28 -18.42
N GLN A 49 -13.00 0.25 -19.28
CA GLN A 49 -11.84 -0.40 -19.90
C GLN A 49 -10.91 0.58 -20.62
N ALA A 50 -11.49 1.57 -21.32
CA ALA A 50 -10.72 2.62 -22.00
C ALA A 50 -9.87 3.46 -21.02
N ARG A 51 -10.42 3.83 -19.86
CA ARG A 51 -9.70 4.61 -18.85
C ARG A 51 -8.65 3.75 -18.15
N ALA A 52 -8.93 2.48 -17.90
CA ALA A 52 -7.95 1.53 -17.37
C ALA A 52 -6.74 1.38 -18.33
N ALA A 53 -6.98 1.25 -19.63
CA ALA A 53 -5.91 1.17 -20.63
C ALA A 53 -5.08 2.46 -20.73
N GLN A 54 -5.70 3.63 -20.53
CA GLN A 54 -4.98 4.91 -20.46
C GLN A 54 -4.06 4.96 -19.23
N LEU A 55 -4.58 4.62 -18.05
CA LEU A 55 -3.80 4.62 -16.80
C LEU A 55 -2.59 3.67 -16.88
N GLN A 56 -2.76 2.50 -17.51
CA GLN A 56 -1.67 1.52 -17.67
C GLN A 56 -0.51 1.99 -18.57
N LYS A 57 -0.75 2.98 -19.44
CA LYS A 57 0.26 3.54 -20.35
C LYS A 57 0.98 4.76 -19.76
N MET A 58 0.49 5.31 -18.66
CA MET A 58 1.11 6.47 -18.03
C MET A 58 2.39 6.06 -17.31
N ASP A 59 3.43 6.89 -17.44
CA ASP A 59 4.54 6.86 -16.49
C ASP A 59 4.14 7.53 -15.17
N ILE A 60 4.97 7.38 -14.14
CA ILE A 60 4.65 7.87 -12.80
C ILE A 60 4.54 9.41 -12.73
N VAL A 61 5.29 10.14 -13.56
CA VAL A 61 5.26 11.60 -13.58
C VAL A 61 3.97 12.06 -14.25
N GLY A 62 3.64 11.50 -15.41
CA GLY A 62 2.38 11.77 -16.11
C GLY A 62 1.15 11.39 -15.29
N PHE A 63 1.22 10.30 -14.51
CA PHE A 63 0.16 9.96 -13.55
C PHE A 63 0.06 11.00 -12.42
N ALA A 64 1.19 11.38 -11.81
CA ALA A 64 1.19 12.35 -10.72
C ALA A 64 0.67 13.73 -11.17
N THR A 65 1.10 14.23 -12.32
CA THR A 65 0.74 15.57 -12.79
C THR A 65 -0.61 15.59 -13.51
N GLY A 66 -0.87 14.63 -14.39
CA GLY A 66 -2.04 14.61 -15.27
C GLY A 66 -3.27 13.94 -14.67
N VAL A 67 -3.13 13.14 -13.60
CA VAL A 67 -4.26 12.47 -12.93
C VAL A 67 -4.41 12.94 -11.50
N LEU A 68 -3.34 12.93 -10.71
CA LEU A 68 -3.38 13.36 -9.30
C LEU A 68 -3.27 14.88 -9.13
N HIS A 69 -3.16 15.64 -10.23
CA HIS A 69 -3.08 17.10 -10.24
C HIS A 69 -1.94 17.67 -9.37
N LEU A 70 -0.85 16.92 -9.22
CA LEU A 70 0.34 17.38 -8.51
C LEU A 70 1.22 18.26 -9.40
N SER A 71 1.75 19.34 -8.84
CA SER A 71 2.79 20.14 -9.49
C SER A 71 4.14 19.92 -8.81
N PHE A 72 5.17 19.75 -9.65
CA PHE A 72 6.58 19.64 -9.26
C PHE A 72 7.39 20.91 -9.55
N GLU A 73 6.76 22.00 -10.02
CA GLU A 73 7.47 23.24 -10.37
C GLU A 73 8.27 23.80 -9.18
N GLU A 74 7.65 23.87 -8.00
CA GLU A 74 8.30 24.30 -6.76
C GLU A 74 9.05 23.15 -6.04
N ARG A 75 9.03 21.95 -6.62
CA ARG A 75 9.51 20.69 -6.01
C ARG A 75 10.25 19.82 -7.04
N PRO A 76 11.25 20.36 -7.76
CA PRO A 76 11.86 19.66 -8.89
C PRO A 76 12.63 18.41 -8.45
N ALA A 77 13.18 18.40 -7.23
CA ALA A 77 13.88 17.25 -6.67
C ALA A 77 12.98 16.00 -6.55
N GLN A 78 11.69 16.18 -6.22
CA GLN A 78 10.75 15.08 -6.12
C GLN A 78 10.45 14.47 -7.50
N GLU A 79 10.32 15.30 -8.54
CA GLU A 79 10.17 14.79 -9.90
C GLU A 79 11.42 14.01 -10.32
N VAL A 80 12.61 14.54 -10.07
CA VAL A 80 13.88 13.86 -10.38
C VAL A 80 13.96 12.50 -9.68
N VAL A 81 13.57 12.42 -8.41
CA VAL A 81 13.52 11.16 -7.67
C VAL A 81 12.59 10.14 -8.33
N LEU A 82 11.37 10.55 -8.73
CA LEU A 82 10.43 9.65 -9.40
C LEU A 82 10.96 9.21 -10.77
N ARG A 83 11.50 10.15 -11.56
CA ARG A 83 12.10 9.83 -12.86
C ARG A 83 13.26 8.84 -12.71
N ALA A 84 14.17 9.09 -11.78
CA ALA A 84 15.31 8.23 -11.54
C ALA A 84 14.90 6.82 -11.07
N LEU A 85 13.91 6.72 -10.19
CA LEU A 85 13.39 5.43 -9.70
C LEU A 85 12.75 4.61 -10.83
N TYR A 86 12.05 5.26 -11.76
CA TYR A 86 11.34 4.59 -12.86
C TYR A 86 12.07 4.67 -14.21
N GLY A 87 13.38 4.95 -14.21
CA GLY A 87 14.20 4.95 -15.42
C GLY A 87 13.76 5.97 -16.49
N LEU A 88 13.07 7.04 -16.11
CA LEU A 88 12.61 8.06 -17.06
C LEU A 88 13.75 9.02 -17.40
N PRO A 89 13.84 9.53 -18.64
CA PRO A 89 14.88 10.47 -19.01
C PRO A 89 14.86 11.73 -18.13
N LEU A 90 16.05 12.23 -17.83
CA LEU A 90 16.30 13.48 -17.11
C LEU A 90 16.86 14.53 -18.08
N SER A 91 16.39 15.78 -17.97
CA SER A 91 17.00 16.92 -18.66
C SER A 91 18.38 17.26 -18.08
N PRO A 92 19.19 18.11 -18.76
CA PRO A 92 20.46 18.59 -18.21
C PRO A 92 20.32 19.22 -16.82
N GLU A 93 19.30 20.04 -16.59
CA GLU A 93 19.04 20.69 -15.30
C GLU A 93 18.62 19.68 -14.23
N GLN A 94 17.84 18.68 -14.62
CA GLN A 94 17.44 17.58 -13.73
C GLN A 94 18.61 16.67 -13.37
N LEU A 95 19.56 16.46 -14.30
CA LEU A 95 20.80 15.73 -14.04
C LEU A 95 21.65 16.44 -12.98
N GLU A 96 21.72 17.77 -12.98
CA GLU A 96 22.42 18.50 -11.91
C GLU A 96 21.79 18.24 -10.54
N ILE A 97 20.45 18.19 -10.47
CA ILE A 97 19.73 17.87 -9.24
C ILE A 97 20.01 16.42 -8.83
N TYR A 98 19.92 15.47 -9.77
CA TYR A 98 20.23 14.06 -9.52
C TYR A 98 21.64 13.89 -8.95
N THR A 99 22.64 14.49 -9.59
CA THR A 99 24.04 14.53 -9.15
C THR A 99 24.19 15.04 -7.72
N LYS A 100 23.49 16.12 -7.36
CA LYS A 100 23.50 16.66 -6.00
C LYS A 100 22.87 15.69 -4.99
N LEU A 101 21.77 15.02 -5.36
CA LEU A 101 21.07 14.07 -4.50
C LEU A 101 21.85 12.76 -4.29
N THR A 102 22.50 12.24 -5.33
CA THR A 102 23.25 10.98 -5.30
C THR A 102 24.72 11.16 -4.94
N THR A 103 25.17 12.41 -4.79
CA THR A 103 26.57 12.78 -4.52
C THR A 103 27.54 12.26 -5.59
N ASN A 104 27.12 12.22 -6.86
CA ASN A 104 27.91 11.72 -8.00
C ASN A 104 28.42 10.28 -7.85
N LYS A 105 27.77 9.45 -7.01
CA LYS A 105 28.24 8.08 -6.79
C LYS A 105 28.04 7.19 -8.01
N GLU A 106 27.03 7.47 -8.82
CA GLU A 106 26.68 6.70 -10.02
C GLU A 106 26.16 7.65 -11.11
N GLU A 107 26.54 7.39 -12.36
CA GLU A 107 25.95 8.05 -13.52
C GLU A 107 24.50 7.58 -13.71
N PHE A 108 23.63 8.49 -14.15
CA PHE A 108 22.24 8.16 -14.45
C PHE A 108 22.13 7.48 -15.81
N GLU A 109 21.50 6.29 -15.85
CA GLU A 109 21.17 5.58 -17.08
C GLU A 109 19.64 5.54 -17.28
N PRO A 110 19.10 6.24 -18.29
CA PRO A 110 17.69 6.12 -18.66
C PRO A 110 17.31 4.70 -19.09
N GLY A 111 16.06 4.31 -18.88
CA GLY A 111 15.52 2.99 -19.24
C GLY A 111 15.68 1.93 -18.16
N THR A 112 16.51 2.18 -17.14
CA THR A 112 16.74 1.24 -16.04
C THR A 112 15.90 1.63 -14.82
N GLU A 113 14.77 0.95 -14.61
CA GLU A 113 13.97 1.06 -13.38
C GLU A 113 14.76 0.50 -12.18
N LYS A 114 14.66 1.15 -11.02
CA LYS A 114 15.29 0.69 -9.77
C LYS A 114 14.24 -0.05 -8.93
N THR A 115 14.63 -1.19 -8.36
CA THR A 115 13.75 -2.00 -7.49
C THR A 115 13.73 -1.53 -6.05
N GLU A 116 14.68 -0.68 -5.66
CA GLU A 116 14.86 -0.16 -4.30
C GLU A 116 15.38 1.27 -4.33
N ALA A 117 14.91 2.09 -3.39
CA ALA A 117 15.41 3.45 -3.17
C ALA A 117 15.47 3.75 -1.66
N VAL A 118 16.53 4.44 -1.25
CA VAL A 118 16.73 4.88 0.14
C VAL A 118 16.88 6.39 0.16
N PHE A 119 15.96 7.07 0.85
CA PHE A 119 15.95 8.52 0.95
C PHE A 119 16.45 8.97 2.34
N ALA A 120 17.69 9.47 2.41
CA ALA A 120 18.24 10.10 3.60
C ALA A 120 17.82 11.58 3.66
N VAL A 121 16.53 11.82 3.96
CA VAL A 121 15.94 13.17 3.90
C VAL A 121 15.35 13.61 5.24
N GLY A 122 15.50 14.91 5.54
CA GLY A 122 14.97 15.52 6.76
C GLY A 122 13.45 15.73 6.75
N ALA A 123 12.94 16.31 7.84
CA ALA A 123 11.55 16.72 7.93
C ALA A 123 11.18 17.69 6.79
N ARG A 124 9.93 17.62 6.32
CA ARG A 124 9.40 18.43 5.19
C ARG A 124 10.09 18.23 3.83
N GLY A 125 10.96 17.22 3.68
CA GLY A 125 11.57 16.86 2.38
C GLY A 125 10.61 16.29 1.33
N GLY A 126 9.30 16.19 1.61
CA GLY A 126 8.30 15.67 0.67
C GLY A 126 8.22 14.14 0.58
N LYS A 127 8.91 13.41 1.47
CA LYS A 127 8.93 11.93 1.49
C LYS A 127 7.54 11.28 1.54
N SER A 128 6.61 11.83 2.32
CA SER A 128 5.24 11.31 2.41
C SER A 128 4.44 11.49 1.12
N THR A 129 4.73 12.54 0.34
CA THR A 129 4.11 12.75 -0.98
C THR A 129 4.66 11.74 -1.98
N LEU A 130 5.97 11.55 -2.04
CA LEU A 130 6.60 10.52 -2.86
C LEU A 130 6.04 9.12 -2.55
N ALA A 131 5.98 8.76 -1.25
CA ALA A 131 5.39 7.51 -0.80
C ALA A 131 3.94 7.32 -1.28
N SER A 132 3.12 8.37 -1.23
CA SER A 132 1.72 8.30 -1.65
C SER A 132 1.59 8.15 -3.17
N VAL A 133 2.40 8.89 -3.94
CA VAL A 133 2.41 8.79 -5.41
C VAL A 133 2.85 7.41 -5.86
N ILE A 134 3.94 6.88 -5.28
CA ILE A 134 4.44 5.53 -5.59
C ILE A 134 3.38 4.49 -5.22
N ALA A 135 2.80 4.55 -4.01
CA ALA A 135 1.77 3.60 -3.59
C ALA A 135 0.56 3.59 -4.53
N LEU A 136 0.07 4.77 -4.94
CA LEU A 136 -1.06 4.87 -5.87
C LEU A 136 -0.68 4.41 -7.29
N TYR A 137 0.47 4.84 -7.81
CA TYR A 137 0.94 4.46 -9.14
C TYR A 137 1.13 2.95 -9.26
N GLU A 138 1.78 2.34 -8.27
CA GLU A 138 2.00 0.89 -8.23
C GLU A 138 0.67 0.13 -8.15
N SER A 139 -0.26 0.61 -7.33
CA SER A 139 -1.54 -0.06 -7.12
C SER A 139 -2.54 0.17 -8.26
N ILE A 140 -2.45 1.27 -9.01
CA ILE A 140 -3.45 1.66 -10.03
C ILE A 140 -2.92 1.40 -11.45
N CYS A 141 -1.79 2.02 -11.80
CA CYS A 141 -1.25 1.96 -13.17
C CYS A 141 -0.53 0.63 -13.40
N ARG A 142 0.31 0.20 -12.46
CA ARG A 142 1.06 -1.07 -12.52
C ARG A 142 0.29 -2.25 -11.92
N GLY A 143 -0.89 -2.04 -11.34
CA GLY A 143 -1.66 -3.10 -10.66
C GLY A 143 -1.95 -4.33 -11.54
N HIS A 144 -2.11 -4.15 -12.85
CA HIS A 144 -2.29 -5.25 -13.80
C HIS A 144 -1.06 -6.17 -13.94
N ILE A 145 0.14 -5.67 -13.66
CA ILE A 145 1.38 -6.44 -13.63
C ILE A 145 1.41 -7.28 -12.36
N TRP A 146 1.15 -6.65 -11.21
CA TRP A 146 1.18 -7.31 -9.89
C TRP A 146 0.15 -8.43 -9.77
N ARG A 147 -1.02 -8.25 -10.37
CA ARG A 147 -2.07 -9.29 -10.39
C ARG A 147 -1.66 -10.58 -11.09
N LYS A 148 -0.65 -10.57 -11.98
CA LYS A 148 -0.14 -11.79 -12.63
C LYS A 148 0.55 -12.74 -11.65
N TYR A 149 1.00 -12.21 -10.52
CA TYR A 149 1.70 -12.96 -9.47
C TYR A 149 0.78 -13.40 -8.33
N LEU A 150 -0.52 -13.09 -8.40
CA LEU A 150 -1.51 -13.44 -7.39
C LEU A 150 -2.30 -14.68 -7.80
N GLN A 151 -2.56 -15.56 -6.84
CA GLN A 151 -3.48 -16.68 -7.03
C GLN A 151 -4.93 -16.20 -7.18
N PRO A 152 -5.81 -16.99 -7.82
CA PRO A 152 -7.24 -16.65 -7.88
C PRO A 152 -7.83 -16.41 -6.48
N GLY A 153 -8.43 -15.24 -6.27
CA GLY A 153 -9.02 -14.82 -4.99
C GLY A 153 -8.03 -14.18 -4.01
N GLU A 154 -6.74 -14.18 -4.32
CA GLU A 154 -5.71 -13.54 -3.52
C GLU A 154 -5.70 -12.01 -3.70
N THR A 155 -5.35 -11.30 -2.62
CA THR A 155 -5.25 -9.85 -2.61
C THR A 155 -3.77 -9.45 -2.57
N GLY A 156 -3.36 -8.55 -3.46
CA GLY A 156 -2.04 -7.93 -3.42
C GLY A 156 -2.05 -6.67 -2.57
N TYR A 157 -0.95 -6.43 -1.86
CA TYR A 157 -0.82 -5.33 -0.91
C TYR A 157 0.38 -4.44 -1.25
N CYS A 158 0.14 -3.13 -1.28
CA CYS A 158 1.15 -2.10 -1.05
C CYS A 158 1.20 -1.84 0.46
N ILE A 159 2.33 -2.09 1.09
CA ILE A 159 2.51 -1.94 2.53
C ILE A 159 3.25 -0.64 2.83
N LEU A 160 2.65 0.18 3.69
CA LEU A 160 3.31 1.31 4.32
C LEU A 160 3.54 1.02 5.79
N THR A 161 4.78 1.13 6.23
CA THR A 161 5.16 1.03 7.64
C THR A 161 5.81 2.31 8.10
N ALA A 162 5.58 2.68 9.36
CA ALA A 162 6.19 3.80 10.04
C ALA A 162 6.51 3.42 11.49
N THR A 163 7.33 4.22 12.18
CA THR A 163 7.63 3.99 13.59
C THR A 163 6.39 4.00 14.47
N ARG A 164 5.47 4.93 14.20
CA ARG A 164 4.13 4.95 14.80
C ARG A 164 3.13 4.62 13.72
N GLU A 165 2.25 3.65 13.99
CA GLU A 165 1.17 3.28 13.07
C GLU A 165 0.28 4.48 12.71
N THR A 166 0.13 5.46 13.62
CA THR A 166 -0.61 6.69 13.35
C THR A 166 0.03 7.54 12.25
N GLN A 167 1.36 7.50 12.05
CA GLN A 167 2.03 8.22 10.97
C GLN A 167 1.77 7.53 9.61
N SER A 168 1.89 6.21 9.53
CA SER A 168 1.59 5.47 8.29
C SER A 168 0.11 5.58 7.91
N ILE A 169 -0.80 5.54 8.90
CA ILE A 169 -2.21 5.87 8.70
C ILE A 169 -2.38 7.27 8.11
N GLN A 170 -1.66 8.27 8.62
CA GLN A 170 -1.75 9.64 8.09
C GLN A 170 -1.27 9.73 6.64
N ILE A 171 -0.24 8.98 6.24
CA ILE A 171 0.19 8.95 4.83
C ILE A 171 -0.94 8.42 3.94
N ILE A 172 -1.54 7.29 4.32
CA ILE A 172 -2.66 6.70 3.57
C ILE A 172 -3.85 7.67 3.55
N GLN A 173 -4.33 8.11 4.70
CA GLN A 173 -5.58 8.84 4.85
C GLN A 173 -5.49 10.30 4.41
N ARG A 174 -4.43 11.02 4.83
CA ARG A 174 -4.31 12.46 4.55
C ARG A 174 -3.68 12.74 3.20
N ASN A 175 -2.87 11.82 2.67
CA ASN A 175 -2.13 12.06 1.45
C ASN A 175 -2.63 11.17 0.31
N ALA A 176 -2.44 9.86 0.35
CA ALA A 176 -2.84 8.98 -0.76
C ALA A 176 -4.35 9.04 -1.06
N ALA A 177 -5.20 8.84 -0.05
CA ALA A 177 -6.65 8.88 -0.23
C ALA A 177 -7.13 10.29 -0.61
N ARG A 178 -6.52 11.36 -0.07
CA ARG A 178 -6.82 12.75 -0.47
C ARG A 178 -6.46 13.00 -1.94
N LEU A 179 -5.24 12.67 -2.35
CA LEU A 179 -4.79 12.81 -3.74
C LEU A 179 -5.71 12.07 -4.70
N LEU A 180 -6.14 10.87 -4.32
CA LEU A 180 -7.04 10.08 -5.15
C LEU A 180 -8.46 10.65 -5.17
N ARG A 181 -9.01 11.13 -4.04
CA ARG A 181 -10.32 11.80 -3.99
C ARG A 181 -10.38 13.08 -4.82
N ASP A 182 -9.28 13.84 -4.82
CA ASP A 182 -9.19 15.11 -5.54
C ASP A 182 -8.79 14.90 -7.02
N SER A 183 -8.60 13.66 -7.47
CA SER A 183 -8.21 13.30 -8.83
C SER A 183 -9.39 13.02 -9.76
N ASP A 184 -9.10 12.93 -11.06
CA ASP A 184 -10.05 12.50 -12.09
C ASP A 184 -10.51 11.04 -11.94
N ILE A 185 -9.88 10.28 -11.04
CA ILE A 185 -10.16 8.86 -10.81
C ILE A 185 -10.54 8.59 -9.35
N SER A 186 -11.20 9.54 -8.68
CA SER A 186 -11.73 9.35 -7.32
C SER A 186 -12.62 8.11 -7.18
N TYR A 187 -13.33 7.73 -8.25
CA TYR A 187 -14.12 6.50 -8.32
C TYR A 187 -13.29 5.20 -8.18
N TYR A 188 -11.95 5.28 -8.24
CA TYR A 188 -11.07 4.12 -8.08
C TYR A 188 -10.97 3.66 -6.61
N ILE A 189 -11.47 4.47 -5.67
CA ILE A 189 -11.66 4.12 -4.27
C ILE A 189 -12.92 3.24 -4.15
N ASP A 190 -12.74 1.98 -3.73
CA ASP A 190 -13.86 1.06 -3.44
C ASP A 190 -14.32 1.22 -1.98
N ASP A 191 -13.38 1.33 -1.05
CA ASP A 191 -13.64 1.58 0.37
C ASP A 191 -12.44 2.24 1.05
N GLU A 192 -12.70 3.04 2.07
CA GLU A 192 -11.71 3.71 2.89
C GLU A 192 -11.86 3.30 4.36
N GLN A 193 -10.82 2.71 4.91
CA GLN A 193 -10.75 2.32 6.31
C GLN A 193 -9.56 3.00 6.97
N SER A 194 -9.60 3.13 8.29
CA SER A 194 -8.58 3.87 9.04
C SER A 194 -7.15 3.46 8.71
N LYS A 195 -6.90 2.17 8.42
CA LYS A 195 -5.57 1.63 8.10
C LYS A 195 -5.41 1.17 6.65
N GLU A 196 -6.47 1.20 5.85
CA GLU A 196 -6.49 0.51 4.56
C GLU A 196 -7.27 1.33 3.53
N LEU A 197 -6.70 1.46 2.33
CA LEU A 197 -7.38 1.98 1.16
C LEU A 197 -7.61 0.82 0.18
N ILE A 198 -8.88 0.52 -0.10
CA ILE A 198 -9.29 -0.58 -0.99
C ILE A 198 -9.61 0.00 -2.35
N LEU A 199 -8.99 -0.53 -3.39
CA LEU A 199 -9.16 -0.05 -4.76
C LEU A 199 -10.13 -0.95 -5.54
N VAL A 200 -10.77 -0.37 -6.57
CA VAL A 200 -11.73 -1.09 -7.43
C VAL A 200 -11.14 -2.31 -8.14
N ASN A 201 -9.83 -2.29 -8.42
CA ASN A 201 -9.10 -3.43 -9.00
C ASN A 201 -8.77 -4.53 -7.98
N GLY A 202 -9.19 -4.36 -6.72
CA GLY A 202 -9.03 -5.29 -5.63
C GLY A 202 -7.67 -5.30 -4.95
N LEU A 203 -6.71 -4.49 -5.41
CA LEU A 203 -5.47 -4.24 -4.68
C LEU A 203 -5.73 -3.30 -3.50
N ARG A 204 -4.82 -3.34 -2.52
CA ARG A 204 -4.99 -2.60 -1.28
C ARG A 204 -3.70 -1.89 -0.88
N ILE A 205 -3.85 -0.70 -0.32
CA ILE A 205 -2.77 0.04 0.33
C ILE A 205 -3.01 -0.04 1.83
N LEU A 206 -2.12 -0.72 2.55
CA LEU A 206 -2.32 -1.09 3.96
C LEU A 206 -1.19 -0.51 4.82
N SER A 207 -1.58 0.16 5.90
CA SER A 207 -0.68 0.64 6.95
C SER A 207 -0.49 -0.45 7.98
N VAL A 208 0.76 -0.80 8.26
CA VAL A 208 1.12 -1.72 9.34
C VAL A 208 2.13 -1.09 10.31
N PRO A 209 2.07 -1.40 11.61
CA PRO A 209 3.10 -0.98 12.55
C PRO A 209 4.44 -1.64 12.23
N CYS A 210 5.55 -0.94 12.47
CA CYS A 210 6.89 -1.46 12.22
C CYS A 210 7.24 -2.72 13.03
N ASN A 211 6.64 -2.91 14.20
CA ASN A 211 6.87 -4.09 15.06
C ASN A 211 5.91 -5.25 14.78
N SER A 212 5.04 -5.13 13.78
CA SER A 212 3.98 -6.08 13.53
C SER A 212 4.43 -7.19 12.58
N THR A 213 4.18 -8.44 12.95
CA THR A 213 4.25 -9.58 12.04
C THR A 213 3.00 -9.69 11.14
N ALA A 214 2.01 -8.80 11.29
CA ALA A 214 0.71 -8.90 10.61
C ALA A 214 0.79 -8.81 9.08
N ALA A 215 1.84 -8.21 8.52
CA ALA A 215 2.07 -8.20 7.08
C ALA A 215 2.87 -9.41 6.58
N ARG A 216 3.41 -10.25 7.47
CA ARG A 216 4.21 -11.42 7.09
C ARG A 216 3.31 -12.43 6.35
N GLY A 217 3.73 -12.83 5.16
CA GLY A 217 3.00 -13.79 4.33
C GLY A 217 1.87 -13.15 3.52
N LEU A 218 1.66 -11.84 3.61
CA LEU A 218 0.85 -11.15 2.62
C LEU A 218 1.58 -11.09 1.27
N PRO A 219 0.85 -11.12 0.14
CA PRO A 219 1.40 -10.89 -1.19
C PRO A 219 1.74 -9.40 -1.37
N ILE A 220 2.95 -9.03 -0.95
CA ILE A 220 3.41 -7.64 -0.98
C ILE A 220 4.06 -7.37 -2.34
N PHE A 221 3.48 -6.45 -3.12
CA PHE A 221 4.04 -6.03 -4.41
C PHE A 221 4.84 -4.72 -4.30
N CYS A 222 4.55 -3.89 -3.29
CA CYS A 222 5.25 -2.64 -3.04
C CYS A 222 5.38 -2.44 -1.52
N LEU A 223 6.56 -2.05 -1.06
CA LEU A 223 6.85 -1.87 0.35
C LEU A 223 7.53 -0.51 0.58
N ILE A 224 6.96 0.28 1.47
CA ILE A 224 7.42 1.62 1.78
C ILE A 224 7.69 1.72 3.27
N PHE A 225 8.94 2.02 3.60
CA PHE A 225 9.37 2.29 4.97
C PHE A 225 9.47 3.79 5.21
N ASP A 226 8.51 4.37 5.92
CA ASP A 226 8.63 5.74 6.40
C ASP A 226 9.45 5.77 7.70
N GLU A 227 10.44 6.67 7.76
CA GLU A 227 11.29 6.91 8.93
C GLU A 227 12.01 5.65 9.46
N ILE A 228 12.47 4.77 8.57
CA ILE A 228 13.10 3.48 8.91
C ILE A 228 14.26 3.59 9.91
N ALA A 229 15.05 4.66 9.83
CA ALA A 229 16.18 4.91 10.73
C ALA A 229 15.79 5.00 12.22
N HIS A 230 14.49 5.21 12.50
CA HIS A 230 13.94 5.33 13.84
C HIS A 230 13.25 4.05 14.34
N TYR A 231 13.31 2.94 13.60
CA TYR A 231 12.65 1.68 13.96
C TYR A 231 13.35 1.02 15.16
N ARG A 232 12.58 0.66 16.20
CA ARG A 232 13.07 0.02 17.43
C ARG A 232 12.19 -1.19 17.79
N LEU A 233 12.80 -2.29 18.21
CA LEU A 233 12.16 -3.40 18.94
C LEU A 233 12.80 -3.41 20.32
N GLU A 234 12.02 -3.18 21.38
CA GLU A 234 12.44 -3.24 22.80
C GLU A 234 13.94 -2.99 23.04
N GLY A 235 14.38 -1.74 22.82
CA GLY A 235 15.75 -1.29 23.09
C GLY A 235 16.79 -1.51 21.99
N VAL A 236 16.55 -2.39 21.00
CA VAL A 236 17.48 -2.69 19.90
C VAL A 236 16.95 -2.14 18.56
N LYS A 237 17.85 -1.66 17.67
CA LYS A 237 17.47 -1.27 16.30
C LYS A 237 16.96 -2.50 15.54
N ALA A 238 15.77 -2.37 14.95
CA ALA A 238 15.01 -3.50 14.37
C ALA A 238 14.88 -3.48 12.84
N ASP A 239 15.46 -2.45 12.21
CA ASP A 239 15.44 -2.19 10.77
C ASP A 239 15.68 -3.46 9.92
N LYS A 240 16.76 -4.20 10.18
CA LYS A 240 17.13 -5.38 9.40
C LYS A 240 16.09 -6.51 9.49
N ALA A 241 15.57 -6.78 10.69
CA ALA A 241 14.61 -7.85 10.90
C ALA A 241 13.27 -7.54 10.21
N ILE A 242 12.84 -6.28 10.27
CA ILE A 242 11.59 -5.81 9.66
C ILE A 242 11.74 -5.79 8.14
N TYR A 243 12.85 -5.27 7.62
CA TYR A 243 13.17 -5.29 6.19
C TYR A 243 13.08 -6.71 5.62
N VAL A 244 13.79 -7.67 6.22
CA VAL A 244 13.80 -9.07 5.76
C VAL A 244 12.41 -9.70 5.86
N ALA A 245 11.63 -9.39 6.91
CA ALA A 245 10.31 -9.98 7.10
C ALA A 245 9.25 -9.49 6.12
N LEU A 246 9.39 -8.25 5.63
CA LEU A 246 8.38 -7.59 4.80
C LEU A 246 8.78 -7.48 3.32
N SER A 247 10.06 -7.61 3.00
CA SER A 247 10.55 -7.51 1.62
C SER A 247 9.75 -8.43 0.68
N PRO A 248 9.30 -7.93 -0.49
CA PRO A 248 8.64 -8.75 -1.48
C PRO A 248 9.43 -10.02 -1.78
N ARG A 249 8.75 -11.16 -1.84
CA ARG A 249 9.41 -12.43 -2.18
C ARG A 249 9.68 -12.43 -3.67
N GLN A 250 10.95 -12.32 -4.02
CA GLN A 250 11.44 -12.52 -5.38
C GLN A 250 11.69 -14.02 -5.56
N SER A 251 10.68 -14.75 -5.99
CA SER A 251 10.78 -16.18 -6.35
C SER A 251 10.62 -16.36 -7.84
#